data_AF-A0A5F0D7D8-F1
#
_entry.id   AF-A0A5F0D7D8-F1
#
_cell.length_a   1.000
_cell.length_b   1.000
_cell.length_c   1.000
_cell.angle_alpha   90.00
_cell.angle_beta   90.00
_cell.angle_gamma   90.00
#
_symmetry.space_group_name_H-M   'P 1'
#
loop_
_entity.id
_entity.type
_entity.pdbx_description
1 polymer ?
#
loop_
_entity_poly.entity_id
_entity_poly.type
_entity_poly.pdbx_seq_one_letter_code
_entity_poly.pdbx_strand_id
1 'polypeptide(L)'
;MKYRQEYYQGEAEDNGEILSIAEMVDVPLGHFDSVLLTKDTITIDPEVLEYKLYARDVGPVLTLDVSGGAGRAELVRMETVSDGSGTGPLGQPH
;
A
#
# COMPACT_ATOMS: atom_id res chain seq x y z
N MET A 1 -4.94 -9.22 10.97
CA MET A 1 -3.63 -9.92 10.91
C MET A 1 -2.55 -8.87 11.02
N LYS A 2 -1.50 -9.05 11.84
CA LYS A 2 -0.39 -8.09 11.99
C LYS A 2 0.92 -8.71 11.54
N TYR A 3 1.77 -7.94 10.89
CA TYR A 3 3.06 -8.40 10.35
C TYR A 3 4.06 -7.24 10.29
N ARG A 4 5.35 -7.57 10.16
CA ARG A 4 6.42 -6.60 9.94
C ARG A 4 6.63 -6.41 8.44
N GLN A 5 6.71 -5.16 8.00
CA GLN A 5 7.03 -4.79 6.62
C GLN A 5 8.54 -4.63 6.45
N GLU A 6 9.20 -3.97 7.40
CA GLU A 6 10.65 -3.80 7.46
C GLU A 6 11.16 -3.93 8.90
N TYR A 7 12.38 -4.45 9.07
CA TYR A 7 13.03 -4.48 10.38
C TYR A 7 14.54 -4.27 10.27
N TYR A 8 14.95 -3.07 10.62
CA TYR A 8 16.32 -2.69 10.95
C TYR A 8 16.30 -1.93 12.28
N GLN A 9 16.74 -2.60 13.35
CA GLN A 9 16.57 -2.13 14.72
C GLN A 9 17.05 -0.69 14.92
N GLY A 10 16.17 0.18 15.43
CA GLY A 10 16.46 1.58 15.70
C GLY A 10 16.50 2.50 14.47
N GLU A 11 16.33 1.96 13.27
CA GLU A 11 16.42 2.70 12.00
C GLU A 11 15.16 2.55 11.14
N ALA A 12 14.57 1.36 11.06
CA ALA A 12 13.32 1.07 10.35
C ALA A 12 12.55 -0.06 11.07
N GLU A 13 11.36 0.21 11.56
CA GLU A 13 10.57 -0.78 12.33
C GLU A 13 9.10 -0.71 11.94
N ASP A 14 8.86 -0.95 10.65
CA ASP A 14 7.58 -0.76 9.99
C ASP A 14 6.67 -1.97 10.15
N ASN A 15 5.42 -1.70 10.50
CA ASN A 15 4.41 -2.72 10.75
C ASN A 15 3.20 -2.49 9.86
N GLY A 16 2.63 -3.58 9.37
CA GLY A 16 1.33 -3.60 8.70
C GLY A 16 0.30 -4.37 9.52
N GLU A 17 -0.93 -3.85 9.54
CA GLU A 17 -2.10 -4.54 10.08
C GLU A 17 -3.19 -4.60 9.00
N ILE A 18 -3.58 -5.80 8.59
CA ILE A 18 -4.76 -6.00 7.74
C ILE A 18 -6.00 -5.70 8.57
N LEU A 19 -6.74 -4.68 8.14
CA LEU A 19 -8.01 -4.27 8.74
C LEU A 19 -9.20 -4.88 8.01
N SER A 20 -9.13 -4.99 6.68
CA SER A 20 -10.22 -5.53 5.85
C SER A 20 -9.70 -6.04 4.51
N ILE A 21 -10.44 -6.95 3.88
CA ILE A 21 -10.17 -7.50 2.54
C ILE A 21 -11.36 -7.32 1.58
N ALA A 22 -12.35 -6.55 1.99
CA ALA A 22 -13.64 -6.41 1.30
C ALA A 22 -14.05 -4.93 1.16
N GLU A 23 -13.09 -4.02 1.21
CA GLU A 23 -13.38 -2.60 1.03
C GLU A 23 -13.71 -2.28 -0.44
N MET A 24 -14.30 -1.11 -0.64
CA MET A 24 -14.51 -0.50 -1.95
C MET A 24 -13.86 0.88 -1.96
N VAL A 25 -13.28 1.29 -3.10
CA VAL A 25 -12.66 2.61 -3.22
C VAL A 25 -12.85 3.19 -4.62
N ASP A 26 -13.15 4.49 -4.65
CA ASP A 26 -13.18 5.30 -5.85
C ASP A 26 -11.92 6.17 -5.93
N VAL A 27 -11.23 6.10 -7.07
CA VAL A 27 -10.05 6.92 -7.41
C VAL A 27 -10.20 7.42 -8.86
N PRO A 28 -9.36 8.35 -9.34
CA PRO A 28 -9.54 8.89 -10.69
C PRO A 28 -9.44 7.84 -11.82
N LEU A 29 -8.69 6.75 -11.63
CA LEU A 29 -8.66 5.65 -12.61
C LEU A 29 -10.00 4.88 -12.69
N GLY A 30 -10.75 4.83 -11.59
CA GLY A 30 -12.03 4.12 -11.53
C GLY A 30 -12.39 3.60 -10.14
N HIS A 31 -13.38 2.72 -10.13
CA HIS A 31 -13.89 2.04 -8.93
C HIS A 31 -13.22 0.67 -8.77
N PHE A 32 -12.82 0.33 -7.55
CA PHE A 32 -12.33 -0.99 -7.18
C PHE A 32 -13.17 -1.59 -6.06
N ASP A 33 -13.50 -2.87 -6.19
CA ASP A 33 -14.12 -3.69 -5.14
C ASP A 33 -13.13 -4.73 -4.59
N SER A 34 -13.51 -5.37 -3.49
CA SER A 34 -12.72 -6.45 -2.86
C SER A 34 -11.28 -6.01 -2.51
N VAL A 35 -11.15 -4.77 -2.01
CA VAL A 35 -9.88 -4.09 -1.76
C VAL A 35 -9.35 -4.44 -0.38
N LEU A 36 -8.02 -4.68 -0.32
CA LEU A 36 -7.30 -4.88 0.93
C LEU A 36 -7.00 -3.53 1.56
N LEU A 37 -7.45 -3.32 2.81
CA LEU A 37 -7.09 -2.19 3.64
C LEU A 37 -6.07 -2.60 4.69
N THR A 38 -4.93 -1.92 4.72
CA THR A 38 -3.95 -2.02 5.80
C THR A 38 -3.84 -0.71 6.57
N LYS A 39 -3.48 -0.85 7.84
CA LYS A 39 -2.96 0.23 8.67
C LYS A 39 -1.47 0.01 8.84
N ASP A 40 -0.70 1.02 8.48
CA ASP A 40 0.75 1.00 8.52
C ASP A 40 1.23 1.95 9.62
N THR A 41 2.19 1.50 10.44
CA THR A 41 2.72 2.23 11.61
C THR A 41 4.21 1.96 11.78
N ILE A 42 4.95 2.92 12.32
CA ILE A 42 6.39 2.79 12.59
C ILE A 42 6.62 2.72 14.10
N THR A 43 7.29 1.66 14.57
CA THR A 43 7.48 1.45 16.04
C THR A 43 8.30 2.57 16.67
N ILE A 44 9.32 3.05 15.96
CA ILE A 44 10.24 4.10 16.41
C ILE A 44 9.72 5.52 16.13
N ASP A 45 8.63 5.64 15.37
CA ASP A 45 7.93 6.91 15.11
C ASP A 45 6.41 6.73 15.29
N PRO A 46 5.91 6.78 16.54
CA PRO A 46 4.54 6.42 16.87
C PRO A 46 3.50 7.44 16.38
N GLU A 47 3.92 8.60 15.87
CA GLU A 47 3.02 9.58 15.27
C GLU A 47 2.66 9.24 13.82
N VAL A 48 3.41 8.33 13.18
CA VAL A 48 3.12 7.89 11.81
C VAL A 48 2.02 6.84 11.80
N LEU A 49 0.93 7.18 11.11
CA LEU A 49 -0.15 6.25 10.79
C LEU A 49 -0.63 6.52 9.37
N GLU A 50 -0.59 5.49 8.53
CA GLU A 50 -1.08 5.53 7.16
C GLU A 50 -2.11 4.42 6.94
N TYR A 51 -3.16 4.71 6.16
CA TYR A 51 -4.01 3.69 5.58
C TYR A 51 -3.63 3.47 4.12
N LYS A 52 -3.44 2.21 3.73
CA LYS A 52 -3.18 1.82 2.34
C LYS A 52 -4.24 0.87 1.85
N LEU A 53 -4.73 1.14 0.64
CA LEU A 53 -5.71 0.32 -0.05
C LEU A 53 -5.05 -0.31 -1.28
N TYR A 54 -5.19 -1.62 -1.40
CA TYR A 54 -4.60 -2.41 -2.48
C TYR A 54 -5.67 -3.15 -3.28
N ALA A 55 -5.68 -2.95 -4.60
CA ALA A 55 -6.50 -3.72 -5.50
C ALA A 55 -5.72 -4.92 -6.06
N ARG A 56 -6.41 -6.05 -6.23
CA ARG A 56 -5.83 -7.27 -6.80
C ARG A 56 -5.28 -6.99 -8.21
N ASP A 57 -4.13 -7.57 -8.52
CA ASP A 57 -3.44 -7.44 -9.81
C ASP A 57 -3.01 -6.00 -10.19
N VAL A 58 -3.18 -5.03 -9.27
CA VAL A 58 -2.80 -3.62 -9.45
C VAL A 58 -1.79 -3.17 -8.39
N GLY A 59 -2.01 -3.52 -7.12
CA GLY A 59 -1.23 -3.01 -6.00
C GLY A 59 -1.89 -1.80 -5.33
N PRO A 60 -1.13 -0.83 -4.78
CA PRO A 60 -1.68 0.33 -4.10
C PRO A 60 -2.54 1.19 -5.03
N VAL A 61 -3.75 1.51 -4.60
CA VAL A 61 -4.68 2.38 -5.35
C VAL A 61 -5.01 3.68 -4.61
N LEU A 62 -4.98 3.67 -3.28
CA LEU A 62 -5.17 4.84 -2.43
C LEU A 62 -4.29 4.73 -1.19
N THR A 63 -3.62 5.81 -0.81
CA THR A 63 -3.01 5.95 0.52
C THR A 63 -3.47 7.24 1.20
N LEU A 64 -3.56 7.19 2.53
CA LEU A 64 -4.02 8.28 3.39
C LEU A 64 -3.14 8.38 4.63
N ASP A 65 -2.43 9.48 4.76
CA ASP A 65 -1.74 9.82 6.02
C ASP A 65 -2.78 10.34 7.01
N VAL A 66 -2.90 9.67 8.14
CA VAL A 66 -3.86 10.03 9.20
C VAL A 66 -3.18 10.88 10.27
N SER A 67 -1.91 10.61 10.55
CA SER A 67 -1.06 11.35 11.47
C SER A 67 0.38 11.42 10.97
N GLY A 68 1.09 12.49 11.31
CA GLY A 68 2.41 12.82 10.74
C GLY A 68 2.35 13.63 9.43
N GLY A 69 1.16 13.84 8.86
CA GLY A 69 0.93 14.60 7.63
C GLY A 69 -0.55 14.61 7.22
N ALA A 70 -0.87 15.23 6.08
CA ALA A 70 -2.18 15.17 5.43
C ALA A 70 -2.06 14.73 3.96
N GLY A 71 -1.16 13.76 3.72
CA GLY A 71 -0.90 13.19 2.42
C GLY A 71 -2.05 12.29 1.94
N ARG A 72 -2.36 12.40 0.65
CA ARG A 72 -3.25 11.49 -0.06
C ARG A 72 -2.63 11.21 -1.42
N ALA A 73 -2.44 9.94 -1.73
CA ALA A 73 -2.00 9.50 -3.05
C ALA A 73 -3.07 8.60 -3.67
N GLU A 74 -3.39 8.82 -4.95
CA GLU A 74 -4.44 8.10 -5.67
C GLU A 74 -3.91 7.58 -7.00
N LEU A 75 -4.33 6.38 -7.39
CA LEU A 75 -4.04 5.86 -8.72
C LEU A 75 -4.87 6.62 -9.76
N VAL A 76 -4.17 7.46 -10.52
CA VAL A 76 -4.81 8.30 -11.54
C VAL A 76 -4.87 7.60 -12.90
N ARG A 77 -3.78 6.91 -13.28
CA ARG A 77 -3.63 6.22 -14.56
C ARG A 77 -2.71 5.01 -14.42
N MET A 78 -2.97 3.99 -15.24
CA MET A 78 -2.13 2.82 -15.40
C MET A 78 -1.91 2.57 -16.89
N GLU A 79 -0.67 2.23 -17.26
CA GLU A 79 -0.30 1.91 -18.64
C GLU A 79 0.50 0.61 -18.65
N THR A 80 0.29 -0.21 -19.67
CA THR A 80 1.06 -1.42 -19.89
C THR A 80 2.22 -1.10 -20.82
N VAL A 81 3.42 -1.52 -20.43
CA VAL A 81 4.62 -1.43 -21.28
C VAL A 81 4.86 -2.78 -21.96
N SER A 82 5.59 -2.77 -23.08
CA SER A 82 5.99 -3.99 -23.77
C SER A 82 6.74 -4.95 -22.85
N ASP A 83 6.54 -6.25 -23.08
CA ASP A 83 7.27 -7.31 -22.36
C ASP A 83 8.79 -7.07 -22.43
N GLY A 84 9.46 -7.23 -21.29
CA GLY A 84 10.91 -7.00 -21.17
C GLY A 84 11.33 -5.54 -20.97
N SER A 85 10.39 -4.59 -20.88
CA SER A 85 10.72 -3.19 -20.56
C SER A 85 11.13 -2.98 -19.08
N GLY A 86 10.81 -3.92 -18.20
CA GLY A 86 11.21 -3.90 -16.79
C GLY A 86 12.65 -4.39 -16.62
N THR A 87 13.51 -3.57 -16.03
CA THR A 87 14.91 -3.94 -15.71
C THR A 87 15.07 -4.52 -14.30
N GLY A 88 14.02 -4.43 -13.46
CA GLY A 88 14.00 -5.00 -12.12
C GLY A 88 13.52 -6.46 -12.13
N PRO A 89 13.98 -7.30 -11.19
CA PRO A 89 13.42 -8.63 -11.02
C PRO A 89 11.95 -8.49 -10.61
N LEU A 90 11.02 -8.85 -11.49
CA LEU A 90 9.64 -9.12 -11.08
C LEU A 90 9.69 -10.42 -10.28
N GLY A 91 9.29 -10.37 -9.01
CA GLY A 91 9.21 -11.58 -8.17
C GLY A 91 8.39 -12.66 -8.88
N GLN A 92 8.80 -13.92 -8.78
CA GLN A 92 8.02 -15.01 -9.36
C GLN A 92 6.79 -15.26 -8.50
N PRO A 93 5.58 -15.37 -9.08
CA PRO A 93 4.41 -15.83 -8.34
C PRO A 93 4.66 -17.27 -7.86
N HIS A 94 4.43 -17.52 -6.57
CA HIS A 94 4.48 -18.85 -5.96
C HIS A 94 3.16 -19.59 -6.13
#